data_AF-A0A0B6YG94-F1
#
_entry.id   AF-A0A0B6YG94-F1
#
_cell.length_a   1.000
_cell.length_b   1.000
_cell.length_c   1.000
_cell.angle_alpha   90.00
_cell.angle_beta   90.00
_cell.angle_gamma   90.00
#
_symmetry.space_group_name_H-M   'P 1'
#
loop_
_entity.id
_entity.type
_entity.pdbx_description
1 polymer ?
#
loop_
_entity_poly.entity_id
_entity_poly.type
_entity_poly.pdbx_seq_one_letter_code
_entity_poly.pdbx_strand_id
1 'polypeptide(L)' 'DKGTFFEGVATFSCTPGYILKGAATRSCGADGKWNGQIPECSIVECSKVTTVISNGQTNSTDSFYGASVLYTCDAGYQM' A
#
# COMPACT_ATOMS: atom_id res chain seq x y z
N ASP A 1 23.37 6.12 -12.99
CA ASP A 1 23.13 7.44 -13.63
C ASP A 1 22.27 7.30 -14.89
N LYS A 2 20.96 7.10 -14.76
CA LYS A 2 20.03 7.15 -15.90
C LYS A 2 18.86 8.06 -15.53
N GLY A 3 18.84 9.28 -16.05
CA GLY A 3 17.72 10.23 -15.88
C GLY A 3 18.09 11.65 -15.48
N THR A 4 19.33 11.96 -15.08
CA THR A 4 19.71 13.30 -14.60
C THR A 4 20.03 14.32 -15.71
N PHE A 5 19.73 14.01 -16.98
CA PHE A 5 19.97 14.87 -18.15
C PHE A 5 18.66 15.44 -18.69
N PHE A 6 18.70 16.53 -19.46
CA PHE A 6 17.53 17.13 -20.11
C PHE A 6 16.75 16.09 -20.94
N GLU A 7 15.42 16.06 -20.83
CA GLU A 7 14.53 15.00 -21.37
C GLU A 7 14.73 13.60 -20.74
N GLY A 8 15.55 13.49 -19.70
CA GLY A 8 15.68 12.28 -18.90
C GLY A 8 14.37 11.94 -18.21
N VAL A 9 14.00 10.65 -18.19
CA VAL A 9 12.76 10.16 -17.56
C VAL A 9 13.09 9.28 -16.38
N ALA A 10 12.52 9.60 -15.22
CA ALA A 10 12.55 8.76 -14.03
C ALA A 10 11.21 8.04 -13.88
N THR A 11 11.24 6.73 -13.61
CA THR A 11 10.04 5.91 -13.37
C THR A 11 9.97 5.52 -11.89
N PHE A 12 8.78 5.64 -11.32
CA PHE A 12 8.48 5.34 -9.93
C PHE A 12 7.67 4.05 -9.84
N SER A 13 7.95 3.27 -8.80
CA SER A 13 7.20 2.07 -8.44
C SER A 13 7.15 1.95 -6.93
N CYS A 14 6.09 1.34 -6.42
CA CYS A 14 5.95 1.06 -4.99
C CYS A 14 6.37 -0.39 -4.69
N THR A 15 6.77 -0.64 -3.46
CA THR A 15 7.00 -1.99 -2.96
C THR A 15 5.70 -2.81 -2.95
N PRO A 16 5.78 -4.16 -2.96
CA PRO A 16 4.59 -4.99 -2.85
C PRO A 16 3.73 -4.61 -1.65
N GLY A 17 2.41 -4.55 -1.86
CA GLY A 17 1.46 -4.13 -0.84
C GLY A 17 1.12 -2.64 -0.84
N TYR A 18 1.72 -1.84 -1.72
CA TYR A 18 1.45 -0.42 -1.87
C TYR A 18 1.05 -0.11 -3.32
N ILE A 19 0.15 0.86 -3.48
CA ILE A 19 -0.35 1.36 -4.77
C ILE A 19 0.23 2.75 -4.99
N LEU A 20 0.80 2.95 -6.18
CA LEU A 20 1.27 4.27 -6.61
C LEU A 20 0.08 5.20 -6.90
N LYS A 21 0.07 6.35 -6.26
CA LYS A 21 -0.90 7.44 -6.43
C LYS A 21 -0.20 8.62 -7.10
N GLY A 22 -0.68 8.97 -8.29
CA GLY A 22 -0.08 10.02 -9.13
C GLY A 22 0.63 9.45 -10.36
N ALA A 23 1.43 10.28 -11.02
CA ALA A 23 2.14 9.90 -12.23
C ALA A 23 3.30 8.95 -11.94
N ALA A 24 3.41 7.87 -12.73
CA ALA A 24 4.50 6.90 -12.61
C ALA A 24 5.83 7.43 -13.15
N THR A 25 5.84 8.56 -13.84
CA THR A 25 7.03 9.10 -14.49
C THR A 25 7.18 10.58 -14.26
N ARG A 26 8.43 11.04 -14.21
CA ARG A 26 8.81 12.46 -14.26
C ARG A 26 9.85 12.67 -15.35
N SER A 27 9.87 13.87 -15.92
CA SER A 27 10.86 14.29 -16.91
C SER A 27 11.70 15.45 -16.40
N CYS A 28 12.98 15.49 -16.79
CA CYS A 28 13.89 16.58 -16.45
C CYS A 28 13.77 17.71 -17.49
N GLY A 29 13.35 18.89 -17.04
CA GLY A 29 13.18 20.09 -17.87
C GLY A 29 14.50 20.73 -18.27
N ALA A 30 14.42 21.68 -19.20
CA ALA A 30 15.59 22.43 -19.70
C ALA A 30 16.27 23.28 -18.63
N ASP A 31 15.55 23.61 -17.55
CA ASP A 31 16.06 24.29 -16.37
C ASP A 31 16.78 23.34 -15.38
N GLY A 32 16.95 22.06 -15.75
CA GLY A 32 17.56 21.03 -14.93
C GLY A 32 16.67 20.57 -13.76
N LYS A 33 15.39 20.95 -13.74
CA LYS A 33 14.46 20.55 -12.68
C LYS A 33 13.53 19.44 -13.16
N TRP A 34 13.17 18.56 -12.23
CA TRP A 34 12.18 17.53 -12.49
C TRP A 34 10.77 18.13 -12.53
N ASN A 35 10.09 17.95 -13.66
CA ASN A 35 8.70 18.33 -13.84
C ASN A 35 7.75 17.35 -13.14
N GLY A 36 6.54 17.82 -12.85
CA GLY A 36 5.51 17.04 -12.16
C GLY A 36 5.76 16.87 -10.66
N GLN A 37 4.79 16.25 -9.97
CA GLN A 37 4.86 15.98 -8.54
C GLN A 37 5.46 14.60 -8.26
N ILE A 38 6.06 14.44 -7.08
CA ILE A 38 6.47 13.12 -6.60
C ILE A 38 5.20 12.32 -6.29
N PRO A 39 5.03 11.10 -6.86
CA PRO A 39 3.89 10.27 -6.54
C PRO A 39 3.98 9.74 -5.11
N GLU A 40 2.83 9.40 -4.54
CA GLU A 40 2.72 8.80 -3.21
C GLU A 40 2.51 7.28 -3.31
N CYS A 41 3.00 6.52 -2.33
CA CYS A 41 2.68 5.11 -2.20
C CYS A 41 1.72 4.91 -1.02
N SER A 42 0.46 4.60 -1.31
CA SER A 42 -0.54 4.28 -0.29
C SER A 42 -0.64 2.78 -0.10
N ILE A 43 -0.79 2.30 1.13
CA ILE A 43 -0.94 0.86 1.40
C ILE A 43 -2.22 0.34 0.75
N VAL A 44 -2.18 -0.89 0.24
CA VAL A 44 -3.37 -1.60 -0.25
C VAL A 44 -4.27 -1.88 0.95
N GLU A 45 -5.48 -1.33 0.90
CA GLU A 45 -6.54 -1.70 1.83
C GLU A 45 -7.27 -2.95 1.33
N CYS A 46 -7.55 -3.86 2.26
CA CYS A 46 -8.31 -5.07 2.03
C CYS A 46 -9.73 -4.88 2.57
N SER A 47 -10.68 -5.69 2.07
CA SER A 47 -12.00 -5.76 2.69
C SER A 47 -11.87 -6.16 4.15
N LYS A 48 -12.55 -5.43 5.03
CA LYS A 48 -12.57 -5.76 6.45
C LYS A 48 -13.09 -7.17 6.66
N VAL A 49 -12.41 -7.93 7.50
CA VAL A 49 -12.86 -9.27 7.87
C VAL A 49 -14.08 -9.13 8.77
N THR A 50 -15.27 -9.32 8.19
CA THR A 50 -16.55 -9.27 8.92
C THR A 50 -17.03 -10.63 9.37
N THR A 51 -16.23 -11.68 9.16
CA THR A 51 -16.61 -13.04 9.50
C THR A 51 -16.68 -13.19 11.01
N VAL A 52 -17.90 -13.45 11.49
CA VAL A 52 -18.17 -13.94 12.85
C VAL A 52 -18.09 -15.46 12.82
N ILE A 53 -17.27 -16.01 13.70
CA ILE A 53 -17.18 -17.45 13.93
C ILE A 53 -18.15 -17.84 15.06
N SER A 54 -18.74 -19.04 14.99
CA SER A 54 -19.64 -19.51 16.05
C SER A 54 -18.84 -19.72 17.34
N ASN A 55 -19.32 -19.17 18.45
CA ASN A 55 -18.68 -19.24 19.76
C ASN A 55 -17.23 -18.73 19.76
N GLY A 56 -16.99 -17.62 19.04
CA GLY A 56 -15.71 -16.93 19.07
C GLY A 56 -15.81 -15.48 18.62
N GLN A 57 -14.76 -14.73 18.93
CA GLN A 57 -14.63 -13.31 18.63
C GLN A 57 -13.52 -13.05 17.63
N THR A 58 -13.73 -12.04 16.79
CA THR A 58 -12.77 -11.58 15.79
C THR A 58 -12.35 -10.16 16.13
N ASN A 59 -11.07 -9.93 16.40
CA ASN A 59 -10.53 -8.58 16.55
C ASN A 59 -9.84 -8.16 15.25
N SER A 60 -10.58 -7.47 14.38
CA SER A 60 -9.99 -6.80 13.22
C SER A 60 -10.16 -5.28 13.36
N THR A 61 -9.11 -4.59 13.79
CA THR A 61 -9.01 -3.12 13.70
C THR A 61 -8.49 -2.71 12.33
N ASP A 62 -7.54 -3.48 11.80
CA ASP A 62 -6.78 -3.15 10.60
C ASP A 62 -7.07 -4.12 9.46
N SER A 63 -7.18 -3.60 8.25
CA SER A 63 -7.48 -4.39 7.04
C SER A 63 -6.70 -3.84 5.86
N PHE A 64 -5.39 -4.04 5.92
CA PHE A 64 -4.45 -3.63 4.88
C PHE A 64 -3.46 -4.76 4.58
N TYR A 65 -2.67 -4.61 3.52
CA TYR A 65 -1.67 -5.59 3.14
C TYR A 65 -0.72 -5.96 4.29
N GLY A 66 -0.62 -7.25 4.60
CA GLY A 66 0.18 -7.77 5.71
C GLY A 66 -0.50 -7.73 7.07
N ALA A 67 -1.68 -7.11 7.21
CA ALA A 67 -2.47 -7.18 8.43
C ALA A 67 -2.94 -8.62 8.69
N SER A 68 -2.89 -9.02 9.95
CA SER A 68 -3.37 -10.33 10.41
C SER A 68 -4.55 -10.14 11.35
N VAL A 69 -5.50 -11.06 11.28
CA VAL A 69 -6.69 -11.06 12.14
C VAL A 69 -6.58 -12.22 13.12
N LEU A 70 -6.78 -11.92 14.40
CA LEU A 70 -6.80 -12.93 15.45
C LEU A 70 -8.25 -13.32 15.76
N TYR A 71 -8.47 -14.62 15.80
CA TYR A 71 -9.70 -15.22 16.27
C TYR A 71 -9.48 -15.81 17.66
N THR A 72 -10.45 -15.63 18.54
CA THR A 72 -10.42 -16.16 19.90
C THR A 72 -11.71 -16.91 20.17
N CYS A 73 -11.63 -18.15 20.63
CA CYS A 73 -12.80 -18.88 21.08
C CYS A 73 -13.39 -18.27 22.34
N ASP A 74 -14.72 -18.30 22.45
CA ASP A 74 -15.41 -17.95 23.68
C ASP A 74 -15.05 -18.96 24.78
N ALA A 75 -15.22 -18.53 26.03
CA ALA A 75 -14.91 -19.39 27.19
C ALA A 75 -15.68 -20.71 27.12
N GLY A 76 -14.95 -21.83 27.23
CA GLY A 76 -15.51 -23.18 27.13
C GLY A 76 -15.45 -23.81 25.74
N TYR A 77 -14.97 -23.08 24.73
CA TYR A 77 -14.75 -23.59 23.38
C TYR A 77 -13.24 -23.68 23.07
N GLN A 78 -12.87 -24.62 22.21
CA GLN A 78 -11.48 -24.86 21.79
C GLN A 78 -11.32 -24.57 20.30
N MET A 79 -10.12 -24.12 19.90
CA MET A 79 -9.71 -24.00 18.51
C MET A 79 -9.45 -25.37 17.87
#